data_AF-D6LIT6-F1
#
_entry.id   AF-D6LIT6-F1
#
_cell.length_a   1.000
_cell.length_b   1.000
_cell.length_c   1.000
_cell.angle_alpha   90.00
_cell.angle_beta   90.00
_cell.angle_gamma   90.00
#
_symmetry.space_group_name_H-M   'P 1'
#
loop_
_entity.id
_entity.type
_entity.pdbx_description
1 polymer ?
#
loop_
_entity_poly.entity_id
_entity_poly.type
_entity_poly.pdbx_seq_one_letter_code
_entity_poly.pdbx_strand_id
1 'polypeptide(L)'
;MKKVFYLFAGVNGAGKSTLYNSESLNNDIKNTIRINTDEIVREIGDWRNNSDQLKAAKMAINLRNECFLYGKSFNEETTLTGKTILKTIDRAKELGYELQLFYVGVSSTEIAKERIKSRVEKGGHHIENDIVEKRYYESLKNLKEIILKFDKVYLYDNSKKYKNIFSFSNNKILFKDNKSISWAKEAIEIIENNIKNK
;
A
#
# COMPACT_ATOMS: atom_id res chain seq x y z
N MET A 1 -10.29 0.95 22.66
CA MET A 1 -10.52 0.77 21.21
C MET A 1 -9.37 -0.02 20.61
N LYS A 2 -9.63 -0.86 19.62
CA LYS A 2 -8.59 -1.60 18.89
C LYS A 2 -7.80 -0.62 18.01
N LYS A 3 -6.46 -0.63 18.10
CA LYS A 3 -5.60 0.18 17.23
C LYS A 3 -5.25 -0.59 15.97
N VAL A 4 -5.45 0.04 14.82
CA VAL A 4 -5.35 -0.60 13.51
C VAL A 4 -4.44 0.23 12.61
N PHE A 5 -3.50 -0.44 11.95
CA PHE A 5 -2.68 0.15 10.91
C PHE A 5 -3.15 -0.38 9.55
N TYR A 6 -3.73 0.53 8.75
CA TYR A 6 -4.21 0.23 7.40
C TYR A 6 -3.14 0.61 6.38
N LEU A 7 -2.59 -0.36 5.67
CA LEU A 7 -1.55 -0.12 4.67
C LEU A 7 -2.13 -0.21 3.26
N PHE A 8 -2.09 0.89 2.51
CA PHE A 8 -2.39 0.92 1.08
C PHE A 8 -1.09 0.81 0.29
N ALA A 9 -0.87 -0.34 -0.35
CA ALA A 9 0.42 -0.72 -0.94
C ALA A 9 0.33 -1.05 -2.44
N GLY A 10 1.47 -0.98 -3.14
CA GLY A 10 1.58 -1.22 -4.58
C GLY A 10 2.32 -0.09 -5.31
N VAL A 11 2.84 -0.35 -6.51
CA VAL A 11 3.64 0.65 -7.27
C VAL A 11 2.85 1.94 -7.59
N ASN A 12 3.54 3.05 -7.84
CA ASN A 12 2.90 4.25 -8.42
C ASN A 12 2.14 3.88 -9.71
N GLY A 13 0.99 4.49 -9.97
CA GLY A 13 0.15 4.14 -11.13
C GLY A 13 -0.71 2.87 -10.96
N ALA A 14 -0.54 2.08 -9.89
CA ALA A 14 -1.38 0.90 -9.64
C ALA A 14 -2.84 1.25 -9.30
N GLY A 15 -3.11 2.44 -8.74
CA GLY A 15 -4.45 2.88 -8.35
C GLY A 15 -4.78 2.75 -6.86
N LYS A 16 -3.78 2.94 -5.97
CA LYS A 16 -3.95 2.92 -4.51
C LYS A 16 -4.89 4.03 -4.02
N SER A 17 -4.65 5.27 -4.43
CA SER A 17 -5.49 6.40 -4.05
C SER A 17 -6.92 6.27 -4.62
N THR A 18 -7.10 5.56 -5.74
CA THR A 18 -8.44 5.22 -6.25
C THR A 18 -9.20 4.30 -5.28
N LEU A 19 -8.53 3.30 -4.71
CA LEU A 19 -9.14 2.45 -3.67
C LEU A 19 -9.42 3.24 -2.39
N TYR A 20 -8.48 4.09 -1.96
CA TYR A 20 -8.67 4.94 -0.78
C TYR A 20 -9.91 5.84 -0.92
N ASN A 21 -10.09 6.46 -2.09
CA ASN A 21 -11.21 7.36 -2.35
C ASN A 21 -12.52 6.65 -2.75
N SER A 22 -12.52 5.32 -2.89
CA SER A 22 -13.72 4.55 -3.26
C SER A 22 -14.84 4.73 -2.23
N GLU A 23 -16.08 4.90 -2.70
CA GLU A 23 -17.27 4.96 -1.82
C GLU A 23 -17.48 3.67 -1.02
N SER A 24 -17.02 2.54 -1.56
CA SER A 24 -17.10 1.25 -0.89
C SER A 24 -16.08 1.05 0.24
N LEU A 25 -15.07 1.92 0.37
CA LEU A 25 -14.12 1.84 1.48
C LEU A 25 -14.79 2.31 2.76
N ASN A 26 -14.69 1.50 3.82
CA ASN A 26 -15.27 1.80 5.13
C ASN A 26 -14.84 3.20 5.63
N ASN A 27 -15.82 4.02 6.02
CA ASN A 27 -15.62 5.36 6.58
C ASN A 27 -14.76 5.34 7.84
N ASP A 28 -14.77 4.28 8.65
CA ASP A 28 -13.89 4.14 9.81
C ASP A 28 -12.41 4.20 9.41
N ILE A 29 -12.05 3.69 8.23
CA ILE A 29 -10.69 3.76 7.68
C ILE A 29 -10.40 5.19 7.24
N LYS A 30 -11.34 5.84 6.53
CA LYS A 30 -11.19 7.22 6.05
C LYS A 30 -11.10 8.25 7.18
N ASN A 31 -11.73 7.96 8.32
CA ASN A 31 -11.72 8.79 9.52
C ASN A 31 -10.43 8.61 10.35
N THR A 32 -9.54 7.68 9.97
CA THR A 32 -8.23 7.55 10.60
C THR A 32 -7.24 8.58 10.08
N ILE A 33 -6.13 8.76 10.80
CA ILE A 33 -5.06 9.68 10.37
C ILE A 33 -4.50 9.17 9.03
N ARG A 34 -4.53 10.04 8.01
CA ARG A 34 -4.05 9.77 6.65
C ARG A 34 -2.59 10.18 6.51
N ILE A 35 -1.73 9.23 6.13
CA ILE A 35 -0.32 9.47 5.85
C ILE A 35 -0.03 9.15 4.37
N ASN A 36 0.19 10.18 3.57
CA ASN A 36 0.67 10.06 2.19
C ASN A 36 1.60 11.22 1.87
N THR A 37 2.87 10.92 1.63
CA THR A 37 3.88 11.93 1.33
C THR A 37 3.53 12.74 0.09
N ASP A 38 2.94 12.15 -0.96
CA ASP A 38 2.56 12.88 -2.17
C ASP A 38 1.45 13.91 -1.88
N GLU A 39 0.50 13.57 -1.00
CA GLU A 39 -0.56 14.48 -0.55
C GLU A 39 0.01 15.60 0.32
N ILE A 40 0.89 15.27 1.27
CA ILE A 40 1.53 16.25 2.15
C ILE A 40 2.37 17.24 1.35
N VAL A 41 3.18 16.77 0.38
CA VAL A 41 3.97 17.66 -0.49
C VAL A 41 3.06 18.63 -1.23
N ARG A 42 1.96 18.14 -1.82
CA ARG A 42 1.00 18.96 -2.56
C ARG A 42 0.34 20.04 -1.69
N GLU A 43 0.16 19.79 -0.40
CA GLU A 43 -0.40 20.76 0.54
C GLU A 43 0.61 21.84 0.97
N ILE A 44 1.89 21.48 1.08
CA ILE A 44 2.90 22.39 1.68
C ILE A 44 3.87 23.02 0.68
N GLY A 45 3.92 22.58 -0.58
CA GLY A 45 4.93 23.02 -1.54
C GLY A 45 4.85 22.38 -2.93
N ASP A 46 6.01 22.29 -3.61
CA ASP A 46 6.13 21.69 -4.94
C ASP A 46 6.95 20.38 -4.88
N TRP A 47 6.44 19.32 -5.51
CA TRP A 47 7.16 18.06 -5.67
C TRP A 47 8.46 18.20 -6.45
N ARG A 48 8.62 19.25 -7.27
CA ARG A 48 9.88 19.53 -7.96
C ARG A 48 10.98 20.05 -7.02
N ASN A 49 10.61 20.49 -5.83
CA ASN A 49 11.53 21.01 -4.83
C ASN A 49 11.96 19.91 -3.84
N ASN A 50 13.25 19.57 -3.86
CA ASN A 50 13.81 18.57 -2.95
C ASN A 50 13.62 18.91 -1.46
N SER A 51 13.67 20.20 -1.10
CA SER A 51 13.44 20.64 0.29
C SER A 51 12.01 20.36 0.74
N ASP A 52 11.02 20.60 -0.12
CA ASP A 52 9.61 20.34 0.18
C ASP A 52 9.33 18.84 0.30
N GLN A 53 9.92 18.03 -0.58
CA GLN A 53 9.87 16.56 -0.47
C GLN A 53 10.45 16.07 0.87
N LEU A 54 11.62 16.59 1.27
CA LEU A 54 12.24 16.22 2.56
C LEU A 54 11.40 16.68 3.76
N LYS A 55 10.79 17.87 3.68
CA LYS A 55 9.90 18.39 4.72
C LYS A 55 8.65 17.52 4.86
N ALA A 56 8.02 17.15 3.76
CA ALA A 56 6.87 16.25 3.76
C ALA A 56 7.21 14.86 4.29
N ALA A 57 8.36 14.30 3.92
CA ALA A 57 8.83 13.02 4.46
C ALA A 57 9.03 13.08 5.98
N LYS A 58 9.59 14.17 6.51
CA LYS A 58 9.72 14.40 7.96
C LYS A 58 8.35 14.51 8.64
N MET A 59 7.40 15.23 8.04
CA MET A 59 6.03 15.34 8.55
C MET A 59 5.33 13.99 8.61
N ALA A 60 5.46 13.16 7.56
CA ALA A 60 4.91 11.81 7.55
C ALA A 60 5.49 10.93 8.68
N ILE A 61 6.81 11.02 8.92
CA ILE A 61 7.47 10.31 10.03
C ILE A 61 6.93 10.80 11.39
N ASN A 62 6.78 12.10 11.58
CA ASN A 62 6.27 12.66 12.82
C ASN A 62 4.82 12.24 13.09
N LEU A 63 3.93 12.35 12.09
CA LEU A 63 2.55 11.88 12.19
C LEU A 63 2.47 10.40 12.57
N ARG A 64 3.30 9.56 11.94
CA ARG A 64 3.38 8.14 12.26
C ARG A 64 3.83 7.91 13.71
N ASN A 65 4.87 8.63 14.15
CA ASN A 65 5.38 8.53 15.52
C ASN A 65 4.35 8.98 16.55
N GLU A 66 3.57 10.03 16.27
CA GLU A 66 2.45 10.45 17.09
C GLU A 66 1.35 9.38 17.15
N CYS A 67 1.02 8.75 16.02
CA CYS A 67 0.06 7.65 15.99
C CYS A 67 0.51 6.52 16.92
N PHE A 68 1.79 6.13 16.85
CA PHE A 68 2.37 5.12 17.73
C PHE A 68 2.39 5.54 19.20
N LEU A 69 2.77 6.79 19.49
CA LEU A 69 2.83 7.31 20.86
C LEU A 69 1.46 7.30 21.54
N TYR A 70 0.42 7.73 20.82
CA TYR A 70 -0.93 7.86 21.35
C TYR A 70 -1.82 6.63 21.08
N GLY A 71 -1.29 5.58 20.46
CA GLY A 71 -2.05 4.38 20.11
C GLY A 71 -3.21 4.63 19.13
N LYS A 72 -3.11 5.66 18.28
CA LYS A 72 -4.15 6.00 17.31
C LYS A 72 -4.08 5.07 16.10
N SER A 73 -5.24 4.69 15.57
CA SER A 73 -5.35 4.04 14.26
C SER A 73 -5.01 5.03 13.15
N PHE A 74 -4.35 4.55 12.11
CA PHE A 74 -3.91 5.36 10.98
C PHE A 74 -3.84 4.55 9.70
N ASN A 75 -3.87 5.23 8.57
CA ASN A 75 -3.63 4.63 7.27
C ASN A 75 -2.43 5.27 6.58
N GLU A 76 -1.65 4.47 5.87
CA GLU A 76 -0.49 4.94 5.13
C GLU A 76 -0.51 4.41 3.70
N GLU A 77 -0.28 5.30 2.72
CA GLU A 77 -0.04 4.88 1.33
C GLU A 77 1.45 4.76 1.06
N THR A 78 1.84 3.65 0.43
CA THR A 78 3.23 3.34 0.13
C THR A 78 3.37 2.63 -1.21
N THR A 79 4.55 2.73 -1.80
CA THR A 79 4.99 1.84 -2.88
C THR A 79 5.43 0.47 -2.37
N LEU A 80 5.42 0.24 -1.05
CA LEU A 80 6.00 -0.93 -0.38
C LEU A 80 7.47 -1.14 -0.78
N THR A 81 8.19 -0.04 -0.98
CA THR A 81 9.62 -0.04 -1.29
C THR A 81 10.38 0.69 -0.19
N GLY A 82 11.63 0.27 0.04
CA GLY A 82 12.50 0.88 1.03
C GLY A 82 12.29 0.38 2.47
N LYS A 83 13.36 0.48 3.26
CA LYS A 83 13.45 -0.11 4.60
C LYS A 83 12.50 0.54 5.63
N THR A 84 12.15 1.81 5.45
CA THR A 84 11.36 2.57 6.42
C THR A 84 9.95 1.99 6.60
N ILE A 85 9.27 1.61 5.52
CA ILE A 85 7.93 1.05 5.62
C ILE A 85 7.95 -0.36 6.19
N LEU A 86 8.95 -1.17 5.86
CA LEU A 86 9.13 -2.51 6.45
C LEU A 86 9.33 -2.43 7.96
N LYS A 87 10.20 -1.53 8.43
CA LYS A 87 10.39 -1.25 9.87
C LYS A 87 9.13 -0.71 10.54
N THR A 88 8.32 0.06 9.81
CA THR A 88 7.04 0.59 10.31
C THR A 88 6.04 -0.52 10.55
N ILE A 89 5.93 -1.48 9.63
CA ILE A 89 5.09 -2.68 9.76
C ILE A 89 5.52 -3.48 10.99
N ASP A 90 6.82 -3.72 11.16
CA ASP A 90 7.36 -4.45 12.31
C ASP A 90 7.06 -3.74 13.62
N ARG A 91 7.34 -2.44 13.70
CA ARG A 91 7.05 -1.63 14.88
C ARG A 91 5.56 -1.59 15.23
N ALA A 92 4.68 -1.48 14.24
CA ALA A 92 3.24 -1.50 14.47
C ALA A 92 2.81 -2.85 15.07
N LYS A 93 3.36 -3.96 14.57
CA LYS A 93 3.12 -5.30 15.11
C LYS A 93 3.63 -5.46 16.54
N GLU A 94 4.86 -5.02 16.83
CA GLU A 94 5.46 -5.02 18.17
C GLU A 94 4.61 -4.22 19.17
N LEU A 95 4.05 -3.10 18.73
CA LEU A 95 3.16 -2.28 19.55
C LEU A 95 1.77 -2.89 19.69
N GLY A 96 1.42 -3.99 19.02
CA GLY A 96 0.12 -4.65 19.13
C GLY A 96 -0.98 -3.99 18.29
N TYR A 97 -0.63 -3.40 17.15
CA TYR A 97 -1.63 -3.00 16.15
C TYR A 97 -2.16 -4.22 15.41
N GLU A 98 -3.46 -4.21 15.08
CA GLU A 98 -3.94 -5.04 13.98
C GLU A 98 -3.45 -4.44 12.66
N LEU A 99 -2.89 -5.29 11.81
CA LEU A 99 -2.36 -4.92 10.51
C LEU A 99 -3.35 -5.33 9.42
N GLN A 100 -3.80 -4.36 8.63
CA GLN A 100 -4.65 -4.59 7.47
C GLN A 100 -3.97 -4.11 6.19
N LEU A 101 -3.77 -5.01 5.23
CA LEU A 101 -3.14 -4.73 3.94
C LEU A 101 -4.19 -4.57 2.85
N PHE A 102 -4.12 -3.47 2.12
CA PHE A 102 -4.81 -3.24 0.86
C PHE A 102 -3.74 -3.09 -0.24
N TYR A 103 -3.43 -4.19 -0.92
CA TYR A 103 -2.42 -4.18 -1.98
C TYR A 103 -3.08 -4.08 -3.35
N VAL A 104 -2.62 -3.15 -4.17
CA VAL A 104 -3.11 -2.92 -5.53
C VAL A 104 -1.99 -3.24 -6.51
N GLY A 105 -2.21 -4.26 -7.34
CA GLY A 105 -1.27 -4.68 -8.37
C GLY A 105 -1.78 -4.44 -9.79
N VAL A 106 -0.84 -4.49 -10.72
CA VAL A 106 -1.06 -4.47 -12.17
C VAL A 106 -0.18 -5.56 -12.81
N SER A 107 -0.56 -6.09 -13.96
CA SER A 107 0.10 -7.23 -14.60
C SER A 107 1.45 -6.91 -15.24
N SER A 108 1.73 -5.63 -15.50
CA SER A 108 3.00 -5.17 -16.07
C SER A 108 3.37 -3.77 -15.60
N THR A 109 4.68 -3.48 -15.65
CA THR A 109 5.26 -2.16 -15.42
C THR A 109 4.72 -1.12 -16.40
N GLU A 110 4.48 -1.51 -17.65
CA GLU A 110 3.96 -0.62 -18.70
C GLU A 110 2.59 -0.02 -18.33
N ILE A 111 1.69 -0.79 -17.73
CA ILE A 111 0.39 -0.26 -17.25
C ILE A 111 0.61 0.86 -16.22
N ALA A 112 1.58 0.69 -15.32
CA ALA A 112 1.91 1.70 -14.32
C ALA A 112 2.54 2.94 -14.97
N LYS A 113 3.50 2.76 -15.88
CA LYS A 113 4.18 3.83 -16.62
C LYS A 113 3.19 4.67 -17.44
N GLU A 114 2.29 4.03 -18.20
CA GLU A 114 1.24 4.71 -18.98
C GLU A 114 0.31 5.55 -18.12
N ARG A 115 -0.11 5.03 -16.97
CA ARG A 115 -0.97 5.77 -16.03
C ARG A 115 -0.27 6.94 -15.38
N ILE A 116 1.02 6.79 -15.05
CA ILE A 116 1.83 7.91 -14.55
C ILE A 116 1.94 8.97 -15.64
N LYS A 117 2.24 8.60 -16.89
CA LYS A 117 2.29 9.52 -18.03
C LYS A 117 0.97 10.30 -18.19
N SER A 118 -0.17 9.61 -18.23
CA SER A 118 -1.49 10.26 -18.34
C SER A 118 -1.79 11.19 -17.16
N ARG A 119 -1.31 10.87 -15.95
CA ARG A 119 -1.45 11.73 -14.78
C ARG A 119 -0.55 12.97 -14.86
N VAL A 120 0.67 12.84 -15.41
CA VAL A 120 1.60 13.94 -15.63
C VAL A 120 1.04 14.93 -16.65
N GLU A 121 0.42 14.43 -17.73
CA GLU A 121 -0.29 15.26 -18.71
C GLU A 121 -1.42 16.09 -18.08
N LYS A 122 -1.96 15.65 -16.94
CA LYS A 122 -2.96 16.36 -16.13
C LYS A 122 -2.36 17.18 -14.98
N GLY A 123 -1.05 17.42 -14.99
CA GLY A 123 -0.34 18.23 -13.99
C GLY A 123 0.19 17.47 -12.77
N GLY A 124 0.18 16.13 -12.78
CA GLY A 124 0.73 15.31 -11.69
C GLY A 124 2.25 15.14 -11.68
N HIS A 125 2.76 14.48 -10.65
CA HIS A 125 4.19 14.18 -10.45
C HIS A 125 4.70 13.11 -11.43
N HIS A 126 5.77 13.46 -12.17
CA HIS A 126 6.53 12.56 -13.04
C HIS A 126 7.47 11.66 -12.24
N ILE A 127 7.58 10.39 -12.66
CA ILE A 127 8.53 9.43 -12.07
C ILE A 127 9.18 8.71 -13.24
N GLU A 128 10.51 8.67 -13.24
CA GLU A 128 11.30 8.01 -14.27
C GLU A 128 10.90 6.54 -14.44
N ASN A 129 10.85 6.06 -15.68
CA ASN A 129 10.40 4.71 -16.01
C ASN A 129 11.22 3.62 -15.29
N ASP A 130 12.55 3.80 -15.21
CA ASP A 130 13.45 2.87 -14.53
C ASP A 130 13.18 2.81 -13.02
N ILE A 131 12.78 3.94 -12.42
CA ILE A 131 12.39 3.99 -11.01
C ILE A 131 11.07 3.25 -10.81
N VAL A 132 10.09 3.42 -11.70
CA VAL A 132 8.81 2.69 -11.66
C VAL A 132 9.04 1.20 -11.76
N GLU A 133 9.89 0.78 -12.68
CA GLU A 133 10.23 -0.63 -12.91
C GLU A 133 10.93 -1.26 -11.71
N LYS A 134 11.97 -0.60 -11.17
CA LYS A 134 12.62 -1.04 -9.93
C LYS A 134 11.62 -1.17 -8.80
N ARG A 135 10.75 -0.16 -8.60
CA ARG A 135 9.74 -0.16 -7.53
C ARG A 135 8.72 -1.27 -7.71
N TYR A 136 8.34 -1.61 -8.94
CA TYR A 136 7.39 -2.68 -9.23
C TYR A 136 7.90 -4.02 -8.70
N TYR A 137 9.12 -4.43 -9.09
CA TYR A 137 9.68 -5.71 -8.66
C TYR A 137 10.02 -5.71 -7.16
N GLU A 138 10.56 -4.62 -6.62
CA GLU A 138 10.84 -4.50 -5.19
C GLU A 138 9.55 -4.58 -4.35
N SER A 139 8.48 -3.92 -4.77
CA SER A 139 7.17 -3.98 -4.10
C SER A 139 6.61 -5.40 -4.06
N LEU A 140 6.67 -6.15 -5.16
CA LEU A 140 6.20 -7.53 -5.22
C LEU A 140 7.07 -8.47 -4.38
N LYS A 141 8.39 -8.26 -4.38
CA LYS A 141 9.30 -8.99 -3.48
C LYS A 141 8.93 -8.75 -2.02
N ASN A 142 8.82 -7.48 -1.62
CA ASN A 142 8.50 -7.12 -0.25
C ASN A 142 7.11 -7.61 0.17
N LEU A 143 6.12 -7.60 -0.73
CA LEU A 143 4.79 -8.16 -0.48
C LEU A 143 4.91 -9.61 0.01
N LYS A 144 5.67 -10.47 -0.69
CA LYS A 144 5.86 -11.87 -0.30
C LYS A 144 6.49 -12.01 1.09
N GLU A 145 7.47 -11.15 1.40
CA GLU A 145 8.19 -11.18 2.68
C GLU A 145 7.32 -10.75 3.87
N ILE A 146 6.38 -9.83 3.66
CA ILE A 146 5.58 -9.23 4.74
C ILE A 146 4.16 -9.76 4.83
N ILE A 147 3.64 -10.49 3.83
CA ILE A 147 2.22 -10.81 3.76
C ILE A 147 1.69 -11.60 4.97
N LEU A 148 2.50 -12.50 5.54
CA LEU A 148 2.14 -13.26 6.75
C LEU A 148 2.18 -12.42 8.03
N LYS A 149 2.70 -11.19 7.99
CA LYS A 149 2.69 -10.29 9.13
C LYS A 149 1.29 -9.70 9.37
N PHE A 150 0.45 -9.64 8.33
CA PHE A 150 -0.85 -8.98 8.34
C PHE A 150 -1.97 -9.89 8.84
N ASP A 151 -2.86 -9.32 9.67
CA ASP A 151 -4.05 -9.98 10.19
C ASP A 151 -5.14 -10.09 9.13
N LYS A 152 -5.21 -9.08 8.25
CA LYS A 152 -6.12 -9.04 7.10
C LYS A 152 -5.38 -8.62 5.84
N VAL A 153 -5.67 -9.30 4.74
CA VAL A 153 -5.06 -9.03 3.44
C VAL A 153 -6.14 -8.96 2.37
N TYR A 154 -6.15 -7.86 1.62
CA TYR A 154 -6.99 -7.64 0.46
C TYR A 154 -6.10 -7.33 -0.73
N LEU A 155 -6.13 -8.19 -1.75
CA LEU A 155 -5.39 -7.98 -3.00
C LEU A 155 -6.37 -7.57 -4.10
N TYR A 156 -6.02 -6.49 -4.79
CA TYR A 156 -6.79 -5.95 -5.91
C TYR A 156 -5.94 -5.98 -7.17
N ASP A 157 -6.48 -6.57 -8.24
CA ASP A 157 -5.95 -6.37 -9.58
C ASP A 157 -6.59 -5.13 -10.18
N ASN A 158 -5.77 -4.25 -10.72
CA ASN A 158 -6.23 -3.10 -11.48
C ASN A 158 -5.56 -3.07 -12.86
N SER A 159 -5.34 -4.23 -13.49
CA SER A 159 -4.70 -4.31 -14.80
C SER A 159 -5.63 -3.86 -15.92
N LYS A 160 -6.89 -4.31 -15.86
CA LYS A 160 -7.95 -3.94 -16.83
C LYS A 160 -9.14 -3.26 -16.16
N LYS A 161 -9.66 -3.89 -15.10
CA LYS A 161 -10.73 -3.37 -14.26
C LYS A 161 -10.35 -3.59 -12.81
N TYR A 162 -10.66 -2.62 -11.97
CA TYR A 162 -10.48 -2.73 -10.52
C TYR A 162 -11.29 -3.92 -9.99
N LYS A 163 -10.61 -4.94 -9.47
CA LYS A 163 -11.24 -6.17 -8.98
C LYS A 163 -10.52 -6.69 -7.74
N ASN A 164 -11.25 -7.03 -6.69
CA ASN A 164 -10.71 -7.84 -5.60
C ASN A 164 -10.44 -9.25 -6.12
N ILE A 165 -9.22 -9.74 -5.95
CA ILE A 165 -8.80 -11.07 -6.41
C ILE A 165 -8.53 -12.02 -5.25
N PHE A 166 -8.33 -11.49 -4.05
CA PHE A 166 -8.04 -12.26 -2.86
C PHE A 166 -8.40 -11.49 -1.59
N SER A 167 -8.99 -12.19 -0.63
CA SER A 167 -9.28 -11.68 0.71
C SER A 167 -8.97 -12.74 1.77
N PHE A 168 -8.21 -12.36 2.78
CA PHE A 168 -7.82 -13.21 3.91
C PHE A 168 -8.06 -12.46 5.22
N SER A 169 -8.61 -13.13 6.22
CA SER A 169 -8.82 -12.61 7.58
C SER A 169 -9.01 -13.76 8.55
N ASN A 170 -8.68 -13.57 9.82
CA ASN A 170 -8.92 -14.55 10.90
C ASN A 170 -8.37 -15.94 10.55
N ASN A 171 -7.17 -15.98 9.97
CA ASN A 171 -6.49 -17.20 9.52
C ASN A 171 -7.31 -18.04 8.51
N LYS A 172 -8.21 -17.40 7.74
CA LYS A 172 -9.04 -18.04 6.71
C LYS A 172 -9.02 -17.22 5.42
N ILE A 173 -9.05 -17.93 4.29
CA ILE A 173 -9.30 -17.32 2.99
C ILE A 173 -10.80 -17.08 2.88
N LEU A 174 -11.19 -15.82 2.78
CA LEU A 174 -12.59 -15.42 2.62
C LEU A 174 -13.00 -15.42 1.15
N PHE A 175 -12.07 -15.07 0.27
CA PHE A 175 -12.29 -15.00 -1.17
C PHE A 175 -10.98 -15.23 -1.93
N LYS A 176 -11.05 -15.96 -3.05
CA LYS A 176 -9.98 -16.12 -4.03
C LYS A 176 -10.62 -16.19 -5.41
N ASP A 177 -10.17 -15.35 -6.33
CA ASP A 177 -10.57 -15.43 -7.73
C ASP A 177 -9.98 -16.69 -8.38
N ASN A 178 -10.77 -17.40 -9.17
CA ASN A 178 -10.34 -18.62 -9.86
C ASN A 178 -9.39 -18.33 -11.02
N LYS A 179 -9.34 -17.09 -11.51
CA LYS A 179 -8.39 -16.67 -12.54
C LYS A 179 -7.01 -16.44 -11.92
N SER A 180 -6.01 -17.14 -12.45
CA SER A 180 -4.62 -16.94 -12.04
C SER A 180 -4.14 -15.54 -12.42
N ILE A 181 -3.78 -14.73 -11.42
CA ILE A 181 -3.15 -13.44 -11.58
C ILE A 181 -1.67 -13.59 -11.24
N SER A 182 -0.82 -13.54 -12.27
CA SER A 182 0.60 -13.90 -12.17
C SER A 182 1.35 -13.13 -11.10
N TRP A 183 1.15 -11.81 -11.00
CA TRP A 183 1.86 -10.97 -10.04
C TRP A 183 1.53 -11.30 -8.57
N ALA A 184 0.33 -11.83 -8.30
CA ALA A 184 -0.16 -12.11 -6.95
C ALA A 184 0.07 -13.56 -6.52
N LYS A 185 0.36 -14.46 -7.48
CA LYS A 185 0.35 -15.92 -7.29
C LYS A 185 1.20 -16.36 -6.11
N GLU A 186 2.48 -16.00 -6.09
CA GLU A 186 3.42 -16.41 -5.03
C GLU A 186 2.99 -15.88 -3.65
N ALA A 187 2.49 -14.66 -3.57
CA ALA A 187 2.03 -14.07 -2.31
C ALA A 187 0.80 -14.82 -1.75
N ILE A 188 -0.13 -15.22 -2.62
CA ILE A 188 -1.29 -16.03 -2.24
C ILE A 188 -0.86 -17.44 -1.80
N GLU A 189 0.05 -18.08 -2.53
CA GLU A 189 0.58 -19.41 -2.19
C GLU A 189 1.25 -19.44 -0.81
N ILE A 190 1.95 -18.37 -0.44
CA ILE A 190 2.54 -18.22 0.91
C ILE A 190 1.46 -18.27 2.00
N ILE A 191 0.33 -17.57 1.82
CA ILE A 191 -0.79 -17.63 2.77
C ILE A 191 -1.40 -19.05 2.79
N GLU A 192 -1.66 -19.63 1.62
CA GLU A 192 -2.27 -20.96 1.50
C GLU A 192 -1.44 -22.03 2.21
N ASN A 193 -0.12 -22.02 2.01
CA ASN A 193 0.79 -22.97 2.66
C ASN A 193 0.85 -22.75 4.17
N ASN A 194 0.85 -21.49 4.63
CA ASN A 194 0.81 -21.19 6.06
C ASN A 194 -0.48 -21.65 6.75
N ILE A 195 -1.63 -21.65 6.05
CA ILE A 195 -2.88 -22.19 6.59
C ILE A 195 -2.84 -23.72 6.65
N LYS A 196 -2.31 -24.39 5.63
CA LYS A 196 -2.22 -25.87 5.58
C LYS A 196 -1.28 -26.47 6.64
N ASN A 197 -0.27 -25.72 7.05
CA ASN A 197 0.74 -26.15 8.02
C ASN A 197 0.36 -25.86 9.49
N LYS A 198 -0.85 -25.35 9.75
CA LYS A 198 -1.40 -25.10 11.09
C LYS A 198 -2.53 -26.06 11.39
#